data_AF-A0A7S2LPQ4-F1
#
_entry.id   AF-A0A7S2LPQ4-F1
#
_cell.length_a   1.000
_cell.length_b   1.000
_cell.length_c   1.000
_cell.angle_alpha   90.00
_cell.angle_beta   90.00
_cell.angle_gamma   90.00
#
_symmetry.space_group_name_H-M   'P 1'
#
loop_
_entity.id
_entity.type
_entity.pdbx_description
1 polymer ?
#
loop_
_entity_poly.entity_id
_entity_poly.type
_entity_poly.pdbx_seq_one_letter_code
_entity_poly.pdbx_strand_id
1 'polypeptide(L)'
;MTNSIAPSISGSYTLDLKKAMACQLFGGSFKQLPESNHMRLRGDINVLLMGDPSTAKSQFLKFIERVAPVGVYTSGKGSSAAGLTASVVRDSRGEFYLEGGAMVLADGGIVCIDEFDKMRPQDRVAIHEAMEQQTISVAKAGITTVLNSRCSVLAAANPVFGRYDDLRSASENIDLMTTILSRFDLIFIVRDVRDEERDKAICRHVMGVHMANNTTAMDAATSPSTEHT
;
A
#
# COMPACT_ATOMS: atom_id res chain seq x y z
N MET A 1 13.35 13.68 -8.85
CA MET A 1 12.08 13.11 -8.31
C MET A 1 12.32 11.95 -7.36
N THR A 2 13.05 10.90 -7.73
CA THR A 2 13.26 9.72 -6.86
C THR A 2 13.85 10.04 -5.50
N ASN A 3 14.79 10.99 -5.41
CA ASN A 3 15.39 11.40 -4.13
C ASN A 3 14.44 12.21 -3.23
N SER A 4 13.33 12.71 -3.78
CA SER A 4 12.33 13.50 -3.05
C SER A 4 11.20 12.65 -2.47
N ILE A 5 11.07 11.39 -2.91
CA ILE A 5 10.08 10.43 -2.40
C ILE A 5 10.64 9.81 -1.12
N ALA A 6 9.90 9.93 -0.01
CA ALA A 6 10.31 9.53 1.33
C ALA A 6 11.74 10.02 1.69
N PRO A 7 11.94 11.33 1.90
CA PRO A 7 13.26 11.90 2.16
C PRO A 7 13.85 11.47 3.52
N SER A 8 13.01 11.01 4.45
CA SER A 8 13.39 10.47 5.75
C SER A 8 13.96 9.05 5.70
N ILE A 9 13.91 8.39 4.54
CA ILE A 9 14.42 7.03 4.35
C ILE A 9 15.58 7.08 3.37
N SER A 10 16.77 6.72 3.84
CA SER A 10 17.99 6.67 3.04
C SER A 10 18.50 5.24 2.87
N GLY A 11 18.96 4.92 1.66
CA GLY A 11 19.64 3.65 1.37
C GLY A 11 19.80 3.45 -0.14
N SER A 12 20.95 2.95 -0.57
CA SER A 12 21.24 2.67 -1.99
C SER A 12 20.22 1.70 -2.61
N TYR A 13 19.82 0.67 -1.86
CA TYR A 13 18.79 -0.31 -2.23
C TYR A 13 17.38 0.28 -2.35
N THR A 14 17.13 1.48 -1.83
CA THR A 14 15.79 2.10 -1.86
C THR A 14 15.52 2.86 -3.15
N LEU A 15 16.53 3.07 -4.01
CA LEU A 15 16.39 3.87 -5.21
C LEU A 15 15.36 3.27 -6.18
N ASP A 16 15.43 1.97 -6.43
CA ASP A 16 14.53 1.31 -7.38
C ASP A 16 13.12 1.14 -6.79
N LEU A 17 13.03 0.93 -5.48
CA LEU A 17 11.75 0.96 -4.75
C LEU A 17 11.08 2.34 -4.90
N LYS A 18 11.81 3.43 -4.67
CA LYS A 18 11.30 4.80 -4.84
C LYS A 18 10.92 5.10 -6.29
N LYS A 19 11.63 4.57 -7.29
CA LYS A 19 11.24 4.69 -8.71
C LYS A 19 9.92 3.97 -8.98
N ALA A 20 9.76 2.74 -8.50
CA ALA A 20 8.53 1.99 -8.67
C ALA A 20 7.33 2.68 -8.03
N MET A 21 7.50 3.22 -6.82
CA MET A 21 6.46 4.02 -6.16
C MET A 21 6.13 5.30 -6.92
N ALA A 22 7.14 5.95 -7.54
CA ALA A 22 6.89 7.09 -8.41
C ALA A 22 6.04 6.67 -9.62
N CYS A 23 6.40 5.58 -10.30
CA CYS A 23 5.63 5.04 -11.42
C CYS A 23 4.19 4.68 -11.01
N GLN A 24 4.01 4.12 -9.81
CA GLN A 24 2.69 3.81 -9.27
C GLN A 24 1.86 5.09 -9.03
N LEU A 25 2.45 6.16 -8.50
CA LEU A 25 1.79 7.46 -8.31
C LEU A 25 1.38 8.13 -9.63
N PHE A 26 2.19 8.00 -10.68
CA PHE A 26 1.84 8.53 -12.00
C PHE A 26 0.77 7.68 -12.71
N GLY A 27 0.69 6.39 -12.37
CA GLY A 27 -0.21 5.44 -13.01
C GLY A 27 0.18 5.12 -14.46
N GLY A 28 -0.50 4.14 -15.05
CA GLY A 28 -0.37 3.80 -16.46
C GLY A 28 -1.55 4.29 -17.30
N SER A 29 -1.39 4.23 -18.62
CA SER A 29 -2.48 4.56 -19.54
C SER A 29 -3.43 3.37 -19.68
N PHE A 30 -4.70 3.55 -19.32
CA PHE A 30 -5.75 2.60 -19.66
C PHE A 30 -5.99 2.58 -21.17
N LYS A 31 -6.04 1.39 -21.77
CA LYS A 31 -6.36 1.23 -23.20
C LYS A 31 -7.66 0.46 -23.36
N GLN A 32 -8.59 1.04 -24.11
CA GLN A 32 -9.76 0.34 -24.63
C GLN A 32 -9.43 -0.13 -26.04
N LEU A 33 -9.56 -1.43 -26.30
CA LEU A 33 -9.33 -1.94 -27.65
C LEU A 33 -10.52 -1.57 -28.55
N PRO A 34 -10.28 -1.04 -29.77
CA PRO A 34 -11.36 -0.65 -30.69
C PRO A 34 -12.12 -1.84 -31.31
N GLU A 35 -11.51 -3.03 -31.39
CA GLU A 35 -12.08 -4.21 -32.07
C GLU A 35 -12.98 -5.08 -31.16
N SER A 36 -12.96 -4.89 -29.84
CA SER A 36 -13.88 -5.57 -28.92
C SER A 36 -14.29 -4.61 -27.79
N ASN A 37 -15.51 -4.08 -27.89
CA ASN A 37 -16.08 -3.04 -27.04
C ASN A 37 -16.20 -3.38 -25.53
N HIS A 38 -15.61 -4.50 -25.09
CA HIS A 38 -15.74 -5.06 -23.74
C HIS A 38 -14.41 -5.49 -23.09
N MET A 39 -13.28 -5.49 -23.81
CA MET A 39 -11.98 -5.85 -23.22
C MET A 39 -11.23 -4.58 -22.79
N ARG A 40 -11.15 -4.35 -21.47
CA ARG A 40 -10.37 -3.25 -20.89
C ARG A 40 -9.00 -3.76 -20.48
N LEU A 41 -7.94 -3.14 -20.98
CA LEU A 41 -6.57 -3.40 -20.50
C LEU A 41 -6.32 -2.57 -19.24
N ARG A 42 -5.94 -3.27 -18.16
CA ARG A 42 -5.52 -2.65 -16.89
C ARG A 42 -4.28 -1.76 -17.12
N GLY A 43 -4.35 -0.52 -16.64
CA GLY A 43 -3.24 0.43 -16.64
C GLY A 43 -2.57 0.61 -15.28
N ASP A 44 -3.17 0.09 -14.22
CA ASP A 44 -2.70 0.23 -12.84
C ASP A 44 -1.48 -0.65 -12.56
N ILE A 45 -0.52 -0.16 -11.78
CA ILE A 45 0.69 -0.90 -11.39
C ILE A 45 0.54 -1.36 -9.95
N ASN A 46 0.60 -2.68 -9.74
CA ASN A 46 0.57 -3.28 -8.42
C ASN A 46 1.99 -3.57 -7.95
N VAL A 47 2.32 -3.13 -6.74
CA VAL A 47 3.65 -3.26 -6.15
C VAL A 47 3.57 -4.01 -4.83
N LEU A 48 4.41 -5.03 -4.68
CA LEU A 48 4.57 -5.80 -3.45
C LEU A 48 5.96 -5.54 -2.85
N LEU A 49 5.98 -5.06 -1.61
CA LEU A 49 7.18 -4.88 -0.80
C LEU A 49 7.31 -6.03 0.19
N MET A 50 8.28 -6.90 -0.06
CA MET A 50 8.67 -7.95 0.86
C MET A 50 9.94 -7.56 1.57
N GLY A 51 10.09 -7.93 2.82
CA GLY A 51 11.39 -7.78 3.46
C GLY A 51 11.41 -8.17 4.91
N ASP A 52 12.56 -8.06 5.52
CA ASP A 52 12.70 -8.34 6.94
C ASP A 52 12.00 -7.25 7.77
N PRO A 53 11.64 -7.52 9.03
CA PRO A 53 11.18 -6.51 9.99
C PRO A 53 12.16 -5.32 10.05
N SER A 54 11.65 -4.15 10.43
CA SER A 54 12.46 -2.93 10.63
C SER A 54 13.09 -2.33 9.36
N THR A 55 12.69 -2.75 8.17
CA THR A 55 13.17 -2.23 6.88
C THR A 55 12.42 -0.99 6.36
N ALA A 56 11.72 -0.25 7.24
CA ALA A 56 10.94 0.95 6.95
C ALA A 56 9.78 0.81 5.93
N LYS A 57 9.36 -0.42 5.59
CA LYS A 57 8.24 -0.69 4.64
C LYS A 57 6.96 0.06 5.00
N SER A 58 6.50 0.00 6.25
CA SER A 58 5.28 0.70 6.68
C SER A 58 5.40 2.23 6.57
N GLN A 59 6.62 2.79 6.65
CA GLN A 59 6.84 4.23 6.46
C GLN A 59 6.70 4.62 4.98
N PHE A 60 7.12 3.76 4.06
CA PHE A 60 6.88 3.95 2.63
C PHE A 60 5.38 3.97 2.32
N LEU A 61 4.61 3.02 2.89
CA LEU A 61 3.16 2.97 2.69
C LEU A 61 2.47 4.23 3.20
N LYS A 62 2.78 4.68 4.43
CA LYS A 62 2.24 5.92 5.01
C LYS A 62 2.64 7.16 4.23
N PHE A 63 3.84 7.18 3.65
CA PHE A 63 4.27 8.29 2.81
C PHE A 63 3.44 8.37 1.53
N ILE A 64 3.23 7.23 0.85
CA ILE A 64 2.44 7.19 -0.39
C ILE A 64 0.97 7.51 -0.13
N GLU A 65 0.40 7.01 0.96
CA GLU A 65 -0.98 7.35 1.34
C GLU A 65 -1.17 8.86 1.49
N ARG A 66 -0.21 9.58 2.08
CA ARG A 66 -0.27 11.05 2.21
C ARG A 66 -0.01 11.82 0.94
N VAL A 67 0.78 11.27 0.02
CA VAL A 67 1.19 11.94 -1.22
C VAL A 67 0.21 11.67 -2.37
N ALA A 68 -0.44 10.51 -2.36
CA ALA A 68 -1.44 10.16 -3.36
C ALA A 68 -2.68 11.06 -3.22
N PRO A 69 -3.31 11.50 -4.32
CA PRO A 69 -4.53 12.30 -4.28
C PRO A 69 -5.70 11.53 -3.66
N VAL A 70 -5.73 10.21 -3.86
CA VAL A 70 -6.65 9.27 -3.23
C VAL A 70 -5.80 8.11 -2.72
N GLY A 71 -5.51 8.13 -1.42
CA GLY A 71 -4.70 7.13 -0.74
C GLY A 71 -5.46 6.56 0.46
N VAL A 72 -5.60 5.23 0.52
CA VAL A 72 -6.21 4.57 1.68
C VAL A 72 -5.19 3.62 2.29
N TYR A 73 -4.84 3.85 3.55
CA TYR A 73 -3.97 2.95 4.31
C TYR A 73 -4.81 1.98 5.13
N THR A 74 -4.48 0.70 5.04
CA THR A 74 -5.11 -0.33 5.85
C THR A 74 -4.12 -1.41 6.28
N SER A 75 -4.39 -2.05 7.41
CA SER A 75 -3.60 -3.18 7.91
C SER A 75 -4.33 -4.49 7.64
N GLY A 76 -3.61 -5.50 7.16
CA GLY A 76 -4.16 -6.82 6.88
C GLY A 76 -4.77 -7.52 8.10
N LYS A 77 -4.30 -7.23 9.32
CA LYS A 77 -4.95 -7.73 10.55
C LYS A 77 -6.19 -6.94 10.96
N GLY A 78 -6.15 -5.63 10.76
CA GLY A 78 -7.25 -4.74 11.14
C GLY A 78 -8.39 -4.70 10.11
N SER A 79 -8.12 -5.16 8.89
CA SER A 79 -9.07 -5.18 7.79
C SER A 79 -9.82 -6.50 7.77
N SER A 80 -11.15 -6.42 7.78
CA SER A 80 -12.00 -7.56 7.42
C SER A 80 -12.36 -7.51 5.94
N ALA A 81 -12.81 -8.62 5.36
CA ALA A 81 -13.28 -8.68 3.98
C ALA A 81 -14.36 -7.63 3.73
N ALA A 82 -15.25 -7.41 4.70
CA ALA A 82 -16.26 -6.36 4.63
C ALA A 82 -15.65 -4.96 4.62
N GLY A 83 -14.64 -4.71 5.45
CA GLY A 83 -13.90 -3.44 5.49
C GLY A 83 -13.02 -3.18 4.26
N LEU A 84 -12.58 -4.22 3.55
CA LEU A 84 -11.84 -4.10 2.29
C LEU A 84 -12.77 -3.88 1.09
N THR A 85 -13.89 -4.60 1.06
CA THR A 85 -14.81 -4.64 -0.08
C THR A 85 -16.00 -3.72 0.11
N ALA A 86 -17.08 -4.22 0.69
CA ALA A 86 -18.23 -3.46 1.09
C ALA A 86 -19.00 -4.21 2.19
N SER A 87 -19.61 -3.43 3.09
CA SER A 87 -20.52 -3.91 4.12
C SER A 87 -21.93 -3.43 3.83
N VAL A 88 -22.91 -4.22 4.25
CA VAL A 88 -24.31 -3.75 4.29
C VAL A 88 -24.61 -3.38 5.73
N VAL A 89 -25.01 -2.13 5.95
CA VAL A 89 -25.38 -1.60 7.25
C VAL A 89 -26.88 -1.33 7.25
N ARG A 90 -27.54 -1.66 8.36
CA ARG A 90 -28.96 -1.39 8.54
C ARG A 90 -29.14 -0.09 9.32
N ASP A 91 -29.88 0.85 8.78
CA ASP A 91 -30.23 2.08 9.49
C ASP A 91 -31.32 1.83 10.53
N SER A 92 -31.44 2.76 11.47
CA SER A 92 -32.47 2.89 12.50
C SER A 92 -33.90 2.79 11.96
N ARG A 93 -34.10 3.14 10.68
CA ARG A 93 -35.38 3.05 9.96
C ARG A 93 -35.68 1.66 9.39
N GLY A 94 -34.73 0.73 9.51
CA GLY A 94 -34.86 -0.64 9.03
C GLY A 94 -34.39 -0.88 7.59
N GLU A 95 -34.05 0.18 6.86
CA GLU A 95 -33.50 0.14 5.50
C GLU A 95 -32.04 -0.32 5.48
N PHE A 96 -31.66 -1.09 4.46
CA PHE A 96 -30.30 -1.56 4.27
C PHE A 96 -29.55 -0.63 3.29
N TYR A 97 -28.40 -0.13 3.70
CA TYR A 97 -27.51 0.68 2.88
C TYR A 97 -26.18 -0.03 2.67
N LEU A 98 -25.59 0.19 1.50
CA LEU A 98 -24.29 -0.35 1.14
C LEU A 98 -23.21 0.67 1.50
N GLU A 99 -22.26 0.27 2.34
CA GLU A 99 -21.09 1.05 2.71
C GLU A 99 -19.87 0.48 1.96
N GLY A 100 -19.19 1.34 1.20
CA GLY A 100 -17.97 0.96 0.48
C GLY A 100 -16.81 0.77 1.45
N GLY A 101 -16.07 -0.32 1.28
CA GLY A 101 -14.83 -0.58 2.00
C GLY A 101 -13.64 0.16 1.40
N ALA A 102 -12.46 -0.08 1.97
CA ALA A 102 -11.21 0.61 1.64
C ALA A 102 -10.87 0.59 0.15
N MET A 103 -11.10 -0.53 -0.57
CA MET A 103 -10.78 -0.62 -2.00
C MET A 103 -11.76 0.15 -2.88
N VAL A 104 -13.03 0.22 -2.48
CA VAL A 104 -14.06 0.99 -3.19
C VAL A 104 -13.84 2.48 -2.98
N LEU A 105 -13.47 2.88 -1.76
CA LEU A 105 -13.12 4.27 -1.43
C LEU A 105 -11.84 4.73 -2.15
N ALA A 106 -10.94 3.81 -2.46
CA ALA A 106 -9.71 4.08 -3.18
C ALA A 106 -9.83 4.01 -4.72
N ASP A 107 -11.04 4.00 -5.30
CA ASP A 107 -11.24 3.94 -6.76
C ASP A 107 -10.50 5.08 -7.48
N GLY A 108 -9.65 4.75 -8.46
CA GLY A 108 -8.79 5.69 -9.18
C GLY A 108 -7.53 6.14 -8.41
N GLY A 109 -7.28 5.59 -7.23
CA GLY A 109 -6.16 5.93 -6.36
C GLY A 109 -5.24 4.75 -6.04
N ILE A 110 -4.61 4.82 -4.86
CA ILE A 110 -3.71 3.78 -4.34
C ILE A 110 -4.26 3.27 -3.00
N VAL A 111 -4.39 1.95 -2.89
CA VAL A 111 -4.64 1.28 -1.61
C VAL A 111 -3.33 0.72 -1.06
N CYS A 112 -2.95 1.16 0.14
CA CYS A 112 -1.75 0.73 0.84
C CYS A 112 -2.14 -0.32 1.89
N ILE A 113 -1.67 -1.57 1.73
CA ILE A 113 -1.99 -2.68 2.63
C ILE A 113 -0.73 -3.13 3.37
N ASP A 114 -0.66 -2.88 4.67
CA ASP A 114 0.43 -3.39 5.52
C ASP A 114 0.09 -4.78 6.09
N GLU A 115 1.10 -5.55 6.48
CA GLU A 115 0.97 -6.93 6.98
C GLU A 115 0.09 -7.82 6.06
N PHE A 116 0.31 -7.75 4.75
CA PHE A 116 -0.45 -8.50 3.76
C PHE A 116 -0.39 -10.03 3.99
N ASP A 117 0.72 -10.52 4.56
CA ASP A 117 0.89 -11.93 4.95
C ASP A 117 -0.02 -12.35 6.12
N LYS A 118 -0.48 -11.41 6.96
CA LYS A 118 -1.31 -11.71 8.14
C LYS A 118 -2.81 -11.66 7.89
N MET A 119 -3.24 -11.42 6.66
CA MET A 119 -4.66 -11.43 6.30
C MET A 119 -5.27 -12.83 6.39
N ARG A 120 -6.55 -12.87 6.78
CA ARG A 120 -7.30 -14.12 6.84
C ARG A 120 -7.60 -14.62 5.43
N PRO A 121 -7.76 -15.94 5.22
CA PRO A 121 -8.03 -16.51 3.89
C PRO A 121 -9.25 -15.90 3.18
N GLN A 122 -10.31 -15.57 3.93
CA GLN A 122 -11.51 -14.93 3.37
C GLN A 122 -11.22 -13.54 2.79
N ASP A 123 -10.40 -12.75 3.49
CA ASP A 123 -10.01 -11.40 3.07
C ASP A 123 -9.08 -11.47 1.83
N ARG A 124 -8.21 -12.49 1.76
CA ARG A 124 -7.35 -12.76 0.60
C ARG A 124 -8.15 -13.09 -0.67
N VAL A 125 -9.23 -13.88 -0.57
CA VAL A 125 -10.10 -14.21 -1.71
C VAL A 125 -10.80 -12.96 -2.25
N ALA A 126 -11.29 -12.11 -1.35
CA ALA A 126 -11.97 -10.88 -1.72
C ALA A 126 -11.05 -9.89 -2.46
N ILE A 127 -9.81 -9.71 -1.98
CA ILE A 127 -8.81 -8.89 -2.67
C ILE A 127 -8.41 -9.52 -4.02
N HIS A 128 -8.33 -10.85 -4.09
CA HIS A 128 -7.99 -11.53 -5.35
C HIS A 128 -9.04 -11.25 -6.43
N GLU A 129 -10.34 -11.31 -6.10
CA GLU A 129 -11.42 -10.91 -7.03
C GLU A 129 -11.28 -9.44 -7.44
N ALA A 130 -11.08 -8.55 -6.48
CA ALA A 130 -10.96 -7.12 -6.73
C ALA A 130 -9.75 -6.77 -7.62
N MET A 131 -8.59 -7.38 -7.39
CA MET A 131 -7.37 -7.17 -8.20
C MET A 131 -7.47 -7.80 -9.60
N GLU A 132 -8.24 -8.88 -9.74
CA GLU A 132 -8.48 -9.56 -11.01
C GLU A 132 -9.42 -8.76 -11.91
N GLN A 133 -10.60 -8.45 -11.39
CA GLN A 133 -11.72 -7.89 -12.17
C GLN A 133 -11.81 -6.37 -12.07
N GLN A 134 -11.02 -5.73 -11.20
CA GLN A 134 -11.12 -4.29 -10.86
C GLN A 134 -12.53 -3.86 -10.47
N THR A 135 -13.34 -4.82 -10.01
CA THR A 135 -14.74 -4.67 -9.63
C THR A 135 -15.01 -5.64 -8.48
N ILE A 136 -15.94 -5.26 -7.63
CA ILE A 136 -16.35 -6.01 -6.45
C ILE A 136 -17.83 -6.26 -6.58
N SER A 137 -18.19 -7.54 -6.65
CA SER A 137 -19.59 -7.95 -6.69
C SER A 137 -20.13 -8.16 -5.28
N VAL A 138 -21.23 -7.50 -4.94
CA VAL A 138 -21.85 -7.61 -3.61
C VAL A 138 -23.29 -8.05 -3.79
N ALA A 139 -23.61 -9.22 -3.26
CA ALA A 139 -24.96 -9.77 -3.20
C ALA A 139 -25.31 -10.10 -1.73
N LYS A 140 -25.83 -9.12 -0.99
CA LYS A 140 -26.18 -9.27 0.44
C LYS A 140 -27.47 -8.52 0.76
N ALA A 141 -28.28 -9.09 1.66
CA ALA A 141 -29.52 -8.48 2.16
C ALA A 141 -30.49 -7.99 1.06
N GLY A 142 -30.56 -8.69 -0.08
CA GLY A 142 -31.40 -8.33 -1.23
C GLY A 142 -30.83 -7.24 -2.14
N ILE A 143 -29.65 -6.70 -1.82
CA ILE A 143 -28.93 -5.74 -2.65
C ILE A 143 -27.90 -6.51 -3.49
N THR A 144 -28.08 -6.48 -4.81
CA THR A 144 -27.12 -7.03 -5.78
C THR A 144 -26.55 -5.88 -6.59
N THR A 145 -25.32 -5.49 -6.31
CA THR A 145 -24.65 -4.36 -6.96
C THR A 145 -23.20 -4.70 -7.25
N VAL A 146 -22.67 -4.11 -8.32
CA VAL A 146 -21.24 -4.19 -8.65
C VAL A 146 -20.62 -2.82 -8.39
N LEU A 147 -19.58 -2.79 -7.58
CA LEU A 147 -18.81 -1.61 -7.26
C LEU A 147 -17.49 -1.64 -8.03
N ASN A 148 -17.06 -0.50 -8.58
CA ASN A 148 -15.76 -0.41 -9.22
C ASN A 148 -14.67 -0.25 -8.15
N SER A 149 -13.52 -0.88 -8.39
CA SER A 149 -12.33 -0.80 -7.52
C SER A 149 -11.08 -0.68 -8.38
N ARG A 150 -11.02 0.34 -9.21
CA ARG A 150 -9.88 0.62 -10.11
C ARG A 150 -8.76 1.31 -9.33
N CYS A 151 -8.26 0.62 -8.31
CA CYS A 151 -7.19 1.11 -7.46
C CYS A 151 -5.90 0.34 -7.75
N SER A 152 -4.77 1.04 -7.67
CA SER A 152 -3.45 0.41 -7.63
C SER A 152 -3.18 -0.11 -6.21
N VAL A 153 -2.68 -1.35 -6.09
CA VAL A 153 -2.38 -1.97 -4.79
C VAL A 153 -0.90 -1.82 -4.48
N LEU A 154 -0.59 -1.21 -3.33
CA LEU A 154 0.73 -1.20 -2.72
C LEU A 154 0.68 -2.06 -1.44
N ALA A 155 1.27 -3.25 -1.49
CA ALA A 155 1.24 -4.18 -0.36
C ALA A 155 2.62 -4.26 0.31
N ALA A 156 2.65 -4.40 1.64
CA ALA A 156 3.84 -4.78 2.40
C ALA A 156 3.60 -6.13 3.08
N ALA A 157 4.56 -7.03 2.94
CA ALA A 157 4.53 -8.37 3.53
C ALA A 157 5.86 -8.68 4.22
N ASN A 158 5.78 -9.59 5.19
CA ASN A 158 6.95 -10.17 5.85
C ASN A 158 7.12 -11.64 5.42
N PRO A 159 8.37 -12.13 5.33
CA PRO A 159 8.63 -13.55 5.11
C PRO A 159 8.10 -14.38 6.28
N VAL A 160 7.74 -15.64 6.02
CA VAL A 160 7.07 -16.53 6.99
C VAL A 160 7.86 -16.67 8.29
N PHE A 161 9.18 -16.78 8.20
CA PHE A 161 10.08 -16.97 9.34
C PHE A 161 10.65 -15.65 9.88
N GLY A 162 10.13 -14.51 9.44
CA GLY A 162 10.63 -13.18 9.83
C GLY A 162 11.98 -12.80 9.20
N ARG A 163 12.72 -13.73 8.62
CA ARG A 163 13.85 -13.45 7.73
C ARG A 163 13.70 -14.20 6.42
N TYR A 164 14.16 -13.57 5.35
CA TYR A 164 14.23 -14.22 4.04
C TYR A 164 15.36 -15.26 4.03
N ASP A 165 15.04 -16.52 3.73
CA ASP A 165 16.01 -17.62 3.65
C ASP A 165 16.35 -17.91 2.18
N ASP A 166 17.60 -17.65 1.78
CA ASP A 166 18.07 -17.88 0.41
C ASP A 166 18.16 -19.38 0.04
N LEU A 167 18.11 -20.29 1.03
CA LEU A 167 18.12 -21.74 0.79
C LEU A 167 16.77 -22.30 0.36
N ARG A 168 15.69 -21.53 0.54
CA ARG A 168 14.34 -21.92 0.17
C ARG A 168 13.89 -21.22 -1.10
N SER A 169 12.93 -21.83 -1.79
CA SER A 169 12.32 -21.18 -2.95
C SER A 169 11.61 -19.89 -2.55
N ALA A 170 11.56 -18.90 -3.45
CA ALA A 170 10.84 -17.66 -3.21
C ALA A 170 9.37 -17.91 -2.86
N SER A 171 8.74 -18.94 -3.45
CA SER A 171 7.36 -19.34 -3.11
C SER A 171 7.20 -19.92 -1.70
N GLU A 172 8.22 -20.58 -1.14
CA GLU A 172 8.15 -21.12 0.23
C GLU A 172 8.43 -20.07 1.30
N ASN A 173 9.21 -19.04 0.95
CA ASN A 173 9.43 -17.88 1.81
C ASN A 173 8.19 -16.99 1.93
N ILE A 174 7.21 -17.16 1.03
CA ILE A 174 6.03 -16.32 0.87
C ILE A 174 4.77 -17.15 1.12
N ASP A 175 4.06 -16.89 2.22
CA ASP A 175 2.75 -17.51 2.49
C ASP A 175 1.62 -16.89 1.65
N LEU A 176 1.80 -16.76 0.34
CA LEU A 176 0.80 -16.23 -0.59
C LEU A 176 0.54 -17.20 -1.73
N MET A 177 -0.70 -17.21 -2.21
CA MET A 177 -1.07 -17.98 -3.39
C MET A 177 -0.34 -17.44 -4.63
N THR A 178 0.13 -18.34 -5.49
CA THR A 178 0.81 -18.01 -6.75
C THR A 178 -0.05 -17.13 -7.66
N THR A 179 -1.38 -17.27 -7.60
CA THR A 179 -2.32 -16.45 -8.36
C THR A 179 -2.29 -14.98 -7.95
N ILE A 180 -2.13 -14.68 -6.65
CA ILE A 180 -1.97 -13.32 -6.13
C ILE A 180 -0.62 -12.75 -6.56
N LEU A 181 0.45 -13.54 -6.45
CA LEU A 181 1.80 -13.10 -6.86
C LEU A 181 1.86 -12.72 -8.33
N SER A 182 1.16 -13.46 -9.19
CA SER A 182 1.07 -13.13 -10.63
C SER A 182 0.30 -11.82 -10.92
N ARG A 183 -0.43 -11.26 -9.96
CA ARG A 183 -1.17 -9.99 -10.10
C ARG A 183 -0.37 -8.76 -9.68
N PHE A 184 0.76 -8.97 -9.02
CA PHE A 184 1.74 -7.94 -8.73
C PHE A 184 2.72 -7.84 -9.89
N ASP A 185 2.82 -6.65 -10.48
CA ASP A 185 3.70 -6.41 -11.61
C ASP A 185 5.15 -6.23 -11.15
N LEU A 186 5.33 -5.66 -9.95
CA LEU A 186 6.63 -5.41 -9.34
C LEU A 186 6.68 -6.00 -7.93
N ILE A 187 7.65 -6.89 -7.70
CA ILE A 187 7.92 -7.48 -6.39
C ILE A 187 9.32 -7.08 -5.95
N PHE A 188 9.43 -6.34 -4.84
CA PHE A 188 10.70 -5.92 -4.26
C PHE A 188 10.98 -6.73 -2.99
N ILE A 189 12.14 -7.37 -2.94
CA ILE A 189 12.60 -8.09 -1.76
C ILE A 189 13.70 -7.25 -1.09
N VAL A 190 13.37 -6.66 0.05
CA VAL A 190 14.24 -5.84 0.88
C VAL A 190 14.86 -6.71 1.96
N ARG A 191 16.15 -7.01 1.80
CA ARG A 191 16.94 -7.78 2.77
C ARG A 191 17.67 -6.86 3.73
N ASP A 192 17.66 -7.22 5.00
CA ASP A 192 18.48 -6.61 6.04
C ASP A 192 19.87 -7.27 6.05
N VAL A 193 20.77 -6.74 5.21
CA VAL A 193 22.17 -7.17 5.18
C VAL A 193 22.95 -6.32 6.17
N ARG A 194 23.59 -6.99 7.14
CA ARG A 194 24.47 -6.34 8.11
C ARG A 194 25.70 -5.81 7.41
N ASP A 195 25.81 -4.50 7.32
CA ASP A 195 26.95 -3.80 6.72
C ASP A 195 27.21 -2.53 7.52
N GLU A 196 28.42 -2.44 8.08
CA GLU A 196 28.80 -1.35 8.99
C GLU A 196 28.78 0.02 8.30
N GLU A 197 29.18 0.09 7.03
CA GLU A 197 29.17 1.37 6.30
C GLU A 197 27.74 1.85 6.04
N ARG A 198 26.86 0.93 5.65
CA ARG A 198 25.44 1.18 5.43
C ARG A 198 24.73 1.57 6.72
N ASP A 199 24.99 0.85 7.81
CA ASP A 199 24.39 1.13 9.12
C ASP A 199 24.84 2.48 9.67
N LYS A 200 26.12 2.84 9.49
CA LYS A 200 26.64 4.18 9.82
C LYS A 200 25.94 5.27 9.00
N ALA A 201 25.74 5.06 7.70
CA ALA A 201 25.05 6.01 6.84
C ALA A 201 23.58 6.22 7.27
N ILE A 202 22.87 5.14 7.57
CA ILE A 202 21.48 5.19 8.07
C ILE A 202 21.44 5.91 9.42
N CYS A 203 22.34 5.59 10.37
CA CYS A 203 22.42 6.29 11.65
C CYS A 203 22.63 7.79 11.50
N ARG A 204 23.59 8.23 10.68
CA ARG A 204 23.82 9.66 10.43
C ARG A 204 22.57 10.34 9.87
N HIS A 205 21.87 9.68 8.96
CA HIS A 205 20.65 10.21 8.37
C HIS A 205 19.52 10.33 9.41
N VAL A 206 19.27 9.26 10.18
CA VAL A 206 18.23 9.25 11.23
C VAL A 206 18.51 10.31 12.28
N MET A 207 19.76 10.44 12.74
CA MET A 207 20.18 11.50 13.67
C MET A 207 19.93 12.89 13.08
N GLY A 208 20.31 13.11 11.83
CA GLY A 208 20.08 14.38 11.13
C GLY A 208 18.62 14.77 11.04
N VAL A 209 17.73 13.82 10.71
CA VAL A 209 16.27 14.07 10.65
C VAL A 209 15.70 14.44 12.02
N HIS A 210 16.13 13.75 13.09
CA HIS A 210 15.66 14.05 14.44
C HIS A 210 16.17 15.41 14.95
N MET A 211 17.42 15.75 14.67
CA MET A 211 18.00 17.06 15.02
C MET A 211 17.30 18.19 14.27
N ALA A 212 17.04 18.02 12.97
CA ALA A 212 16.32 19.02 12.16
C ALA A 212 14.90 19.27 12.70
N ASN A 213 14.15 18.20 13.01
CA ASN A 213 12.79 18.31 13.57
C ASN A 213 12.77 18.98 14.95
N ASN A 214 13.80 18.75 15.78
CA ASN A 214 13.89 19.39 17.09
C ASN A 214 14.23 20.89 16.98
N THR A 215 14.98 21.27 15.95
CA THR A 215 15.32 22.67 15.67
C THR A 215 14.09 23.43 15.19
N THR A 216 13.29 22.87 14.28
CA THR A 216 12.00 23.48 13.85
C THR A 216 10.97 23.55 14.98
N ALA A 217 10.95 22.58 15.91
CA ALA A 217 10.09 22.65 17.09
C ALA A 217 10.52 23.76 18.07
N MET A 218 11.82 23.98 18.25
CA MET A 218 12.35 25.09 19.04
C MET A 218 12.11 26.45 18.37
N ASP A 219 12.27 26.55 17.05
CA ASP A 219 12.01 27.79 16.31
C ASP A 219 10.51 28.18 16.31
N ALA A 220 9.61 27.20 16.19
CA ALA A 220 8.17 27.44 16.30
C ALA A 220 7.75 27.94 17.69
N ALA A 221 8.39 27.43 18.76
CA ALA A 221 8.17 27.89 20.13
C ALA A 221 8.74 29.29 20.42
N THR A 222 9.59 29.83 19.53
CA THR A 222 10.26 31.13 19.71
C THR A 222 9.59 32.25 18.87
N SER A 223 8.54 31.95 18.10
CA SER A 223 7.75 32.98 17.42
C SER A 223 6.74 33.63 18.39
N PRO A 224 6.88 34.93 18.74
CA PRO A 224 5.92 35.58 19.60
C PRO A 224 4.63 35.83 18.82
N SER A 225 3.51 35.53 19.45
CA SER A 225 2.17 35.98 19.07
C SER A 225 2.16 37.51 18.88
N THR A 226 2.24 37.99 17.64
CA THR A 226 1.83 39.36 17.31
C THR A 226 0.30 39.44 17.45
N GLU A 227 -0.12 39.83 18.65
CA GLU A 227 -1.49 40.27 18.94
C GLU A 227 -1.84 41.52 18.15
N HIS A 228 -3.12 41.56 17.77
CA HIS A 228 -3.86 42.69 17.23
C HIS A 228 -3.57 44.02 17.93
N THR A 229 -3.49 45.09 17.14
CA THR A 229 -4.09 46.38 17.51
C THR A 229 -4.61 47.07 16.26
#